data_AF-A0A7W7CC40-F1
#
_entry.id   AF-A0A7W7CC40-F1
#
_cell.length_a   1.000
_cell.length_b   1.000
_cell.length_c   1.000
_cell.angle_alpha   90.00
_cell.angle_beta   90.00
_cell.angle_gamma   90.00
#
_symmetry.space_group_name_H-M   'P 1'
#
loop_
_entity.id
_entity.type
_entity.pdbx_description
1 polymer ?
#
loop_
_entity_poly.entity_id
_entity_poly.type
_entity_poly.pdbx_seq_one_letter_code
_entity_poly.pdbx_strand_id
1 'polypeptide(L)'
;MTEEFDLPLTSLASLPRQEITADFHCVAGWSATDLRWEGVSFGTFYRALIEPVLAPGTSITHVTCRGLDGFAATATIEDILAEDVLIAQNLDGRPLGSDHGAPVRLVSPSQYGYFNIKHLSRVEVLTTAPAITEGPLLRSHPRGRVWAEERHGLISGRVVRPFYRALIRPIRFLSSRGASDRHAPGRPSSAN
;
A
#
# COMPACT_ATOMS: atom_id res chain seq x y z
N MET A 1 -2.22 26.24 6.27
CA MET A 1 -3.28 25.53 7.01
C MET A 1 -3.48 24.19 6.34
N THR A 2 -3.43 23.11 7.11
CA THR A 2 -3.79 21.78 6.61
C THR A 2 -5.31 21.68 6.71
N GLU A 3 -6.00 21.68 5.58
CA GLU A 3 -7.44 21.44 5.54
C GLU A 3 -7.67 19.93 5.49
N GLU A 4 -8.43 19.42 6.45
CA GLU A 4 -8.74 18.01 6.59
C GLU A 4 -10.24 17.83 6.40
N PHE A 5 -10.62 16.81 5.63
CA PHE A 5 -12.01 16.45 5.41
C PHE A 5 -12.15 14.94 5.36
N ASP A 6 -13.29 14.45 5.84
CA ASP A 6 -13.58 13.03 5.87
C ASP A 6 -14.25 12.59 4.57
N LEU A 7 -13.76 11.47 4.02
CA LEU A 7 -14.35 10.81 2.87
C LEU A 7 -14.96 9.47 3.30
N PRO A 8 -16.30 9.31 3.24
CA PRO A 8 -16.89 8.01 3.51
C PRO A 8 -16.47 7.03 2.41
N LEU A 9 -16.26 5.77 2.78
CA LEU A 9 -15.84 4.73 1.83
C LEU A 9 -16.80 4.59 0.64
N THR A 10 -18.08 4.90 0.83
CA THR A 10 -19.10 4.91 -0.22
C THR A 10 -18.80 5.90 -1.34
N SER A 11 -18.01 6.95 -1.09
CA SER A 11 -17.57 7.89 -2.13
C SER A 11 -16.66 7.23 -3.17
N LEU A 12 -16.00 6.11 -2.85
CA LEU A 12 -15.24 5.36 -3.86
C LEU A 12 -16.18 4.60 -4.81
N ALA A 13 -17.38 4.24 -4.39
CA ALA A 13 -18.32 3.47 -5.20
C ALA A 13 -18.90 4.28 -6.38
N SER A 14 -18.83 5.61 -6.33
CA SER A 14 -19.24 6.48 -7.45
C SER A 14 -18.14 6.69 -8.49
N LEU A 15 -16.91 6.26 -8.21
CA LEU A 15 -15.77 6.41 -9.12
C LEU A 15 -15.64 5.19 -10.04
N PRO A 16 -15.14 5.37 -11.29
CA PRO A 16 -14.85 4.27 -12.19
C PRO A 16 -13.93 3.22 -11.54
N ARG A 17 -14.35 1.95 -11.61
CA ARG A 17 -13.55 0.83 -11.13
C ARG A 17 -12.52 0.42 -12.18
N GLN A 18 -11.37 -0.05 -11.69
CA GLN A 18 -10.28 -0.58 -12.48
C GLN A 18 -9.86 -1.93 -11.89
N GLU A 19 -9.64 -2.91 -12.77
CA GLU A 19 -9.04 -4.19 -12.45
C GLU A 19 -7.65 -4.24 -13.10
N ILE A 20 -6.65 -4.72 -12.36
CA ILE A 20 -5.31 -4.99 -12.87
C ILE A 20 -4.86 -6.37 -12.39
N THR A 21 -4.06 -7.05 -13.21
CA THR A 21 -3.28 -8.20 -12.76
C THR A 21 -1.85 -7.72 -12.52
N ALA A 22 -1.37 -7.83 -11.28
CA ALA A 22 -0.10 -7.27 -10.90
C ALA A 22 0.55 -8.03 -9.73
N ASP A 23 1.88 -8.09 -9.74
CA ASP A 23 2.65 -8.76 -8.71
C ASP A 23 2.80 -7.88 -7.46
N PHE A 24 2.94 -8.53 -6.31
CA PHE A 24 3.32 -7.90 -5.05
C PHE A 24 4.74 -8.32 -4.65
N HIS A 25 5.63 -7.35 -4.44
CA HIS A 25 7.03 -7.61 -4.11
C HIS A 25 7.36 -7.15 -2.69
N CYS A 26 7.73 -8.08 -1.81
CA CYS A 26 8.21 -7.73 -0.47
C CYS A 26 9.69 -7.33 -0.49
N VAL A 27 10.03 -6.30 0.31
CA VAL A 27 11.44 -5.89 0.51
C VAL A 27 12.29 -7.04 1.05
N ALA A 28 11.70 -7.96 1.82
CA ALA A 28 12.34 -9.16 2.37
C ALA A 28 12.64 -10.26 1.33
N GLY A 29 12.31 -10.04 0.06
CA GLY A 29 12.77 -10.88 -1.06
C GLY A 29 11.80 -11.97 -1.50
N TRP A 30 10.59 -12.03 -0.95
CA TRP A 30 9.51 -12.87 -1.49
C TRP A 30 8.55 -12.03 -2.36
N SER A 31 7.83 -12.70 -3.26
CA SER A 31 6.81 -12.07 -4.10
C SER A 31 5.59 -12.98 -4.21
N ALA A 32 4.43 -12.37 -4.41
CA ALA A 32 3.20 -13.05 -4.79
C ALA A 32 2.83 -12.55 -6.19
N THR A 33 2.67 -13.48 -7.13
CA THR A 33 2.48 -13.16 -8.55
C THR A 33 1.04 -13.37 -8.98
N ASP A 34 0.68 -12.81 -10.14
CA ASP A 34 -0.60 -13.06 -10.80
C ASP A 34 -1.82 -12.70 -9.95
N LEU A 35 -1.68 -11.67 -9.10
CA LEU A 35 -2.75 -11.21 -8.22
C LEU A 35 -3.70 -10.29 -8.99
N ARG A 36 -4.99 -10.59 -8.95
CA ARG A 36 -6.01 -9.76 -9.62
C ARG A 36 -6.60 -8.76 -8.64
N TRP A 37 -6.12 -7.53 -8.71
CA TRP A 37 -6.59 -6.44 -7.85
C TRP A 37 -7.70 -5.67 -8.54
N GLU A 38 -8.72 -5.27 -7.77
CA GLU A 38 -9.80 -4.44 -8.27
C GLU A 38 -10.17 -3.36 -7.26
N GLY A 39 -10.37 -2.14 -7.75
CA GLY A 39 -10.70 -0.97 -6.94
C GLY A 39 -10.81 0.29 -7.79
N VAL A 40 -10.39 1.43 -7.24
CA VAL A 40 -10.35 2.72 -7.95
C VAL A 40 -8.90 3.10 -8.20
N SER A 41 -8.57 3.57 -9.41
CA SER A 41 -7.25 4.14 -9.68
C SER A 41 -6.97 5.30 -8.73
N PHE A 42 -5.77 5.34 -8.15
CA PHE A 42 -5.38 6.45 -7.29
C PHE A 42 -5.40 7.78 -8.06
N GLY A 43 -5.02 7.77 -9.34
CA GLY A 43 -5.10 8.95 -10.20
C GLY A 43 -6.54 9.44 -10.41
N THR A 44 -7.49 8.52 -10.58
CA THR A 44 -8.93 8.87 -10.68
C THR A 44 -9.45 9.43 -9.35
N PHE A 45 -9.12 8.79 -8.23
CA PHE A 45 -9.45 9.27 -6.90
C PHE A 45 -8.89 10.69 -6.65
N TYR A 46 -7.61 10.92 -6.97
CA TYR A 46 -6.94 12.20 -6.80
C TYR A 46 -7.65 13.30 -7.60
N ARG A 47 -7.86 13.10 -8.90
CA ARG A 47 -8.49 14.10 -9.78
C ARG A 47 -9.93 14.39 -9.41
N ALA A 48 -10.67 13.38 -8.94
CA ALA A 48 -12.08 13.53 -8.62
C ALA A 48 -12.34 14.12 -7.23
N LEU A 49 -11.51 13.80 -6.23
CA LEU A 49 -11.79 14.10 -4.82
C LEU A 49 -10.76 15.00 -4.13
N ILE A 50 -9.51 15.00 -4.59
CA ILE A 50 -8.43 15.80 -3.97
C ILE A 50 -8.19 17.08 -4.74
N GLU A 51 -7.93 16.99 -6.05
CA GLU A 51 -7.60 18.14 -6.89
C GLU A 51 -8.62 19.29 -6.82
N PRO A 52 -9.95 19.04 -6.82
CA PRO A 52 -10.95 20.12 -6.77
C PRO A 52 -10.98 20.92 -5.48
N VAL A 53 -10.45 20.37 -4.38
CA VAL A 53 -10.41 21.05 -3.08
C VAL A 53 -9.06 21.76 -2.82
N LEU A 54 -8.09 21.62 -3.74
CA LEU A 54 -6.81 22.32 -3.62
C LEU A 54 -6.96 23.80 -3.96
N ALA A 55 -6.22 24.65 -3.24
CA ALA A 55 -6.12 26.06 -3.61
C ALA A 55 -5.50 26.20 -5.01
N PRO A 56 -6.02 27.10 -5.87
CA PRO A 56 -5.51 27.30 -7.23
C PRO A 56 -3.99 27.54 -7.24
N GLY A 57 -3.28 26.84 -8.13
CA GLY A 57 -1.82 26.95 -8.26
C GLY A 57 -1.01 26.14 -7.24
N THR A 58 -1.65 25.37 -6.36
CA THR A 58 -0.94 24.48 -5.43
C THR A 58 -0.25 23.35 -6.19
N SER A 59 1.08 23.26 -6.06
CA SER A 59 1.87 22.17 -6.63
C SER A 59 2.13 21.09 -5.58
N ILE A 60 1.49 19.93 -5.75
CA ILE A 60 1.70 18.75 -4.91
C ILE A 60 2.89 17.97 -5.44
N THR A 61 3.84 17.64 -4.57
CA THR A 61 5.05 16.89 -4.92
C THR A 61 5.07 15.49 -4.32
N HIS A 62 4.38 15.27 -3.20
CA HIS A 62 4.37 14.00 -2.49
C HIS A 62 2.99 13.68 -1.91
N VAL A 63 2.73 12.41 -1.67
CA VAL A 63 1.53 11.92 -1.01
C VAL A 63 1.91 10.90 0.05
N THR A 64 1.49 11.15 1.30
CA THR A 64 1.61 10.22 2.41
C THR A 64 0.32 9.42 2.55
N CYS A 65 0.43 8.10 2.48
CA CYS A 65 -0.67 7.18 2.76
C CYS A 65 -0.44 6.51 4.10
N ARG A 66 -1.47 6.49 4.96
CA ARG A 66 -1.41 5.93 6.32
C ARG A 66 -2.45 4.83 6.51
N GLY A 67 -2.04 3.76 7.17
CA GLY A 67 -2.92 2.68 7.60
C GLY A 67 -3.52 2.92 8.99
N LEU A 68 -4.57 2.18 9.34
CA LEU A 68 -5.18 2.21 10.67
C LEU A 68 -4.21 1.83 11.81
N ASP A 69 -3.15 1.08 11.52
CA ASP A 69 -2.09 0.72 12.47
C ASP A 69 -1.09 1.86 12.74
N GLY A 70 -1.28 3.02 12.08
CA GLY A 70 -0.42 4.19 12.19
C GLY A 70 0.79 4.15 11.26
N PHE A 71 1.06 3.02 10.58
CA PHE A 71 2.15 2.94 9.61
C PHE A 71 1.85 3.84 8.41
N ALA A 72 2.88 4.51 7.89
CA ALA A 72 2.73 5.42 6.76
C ALA A 72 3.92 5.32 5.80
N ALA A 73 3.64 5.55 4.52
CA ALA A 73 4.65 5.69 3.49
C ALA A 73 4.34 6.91 2.62
N THR A 74 5.39 7.62 2.21
CA THR A 74 5.27 8.83 1.38
C THR A 74 5.86 8.56 0.01
N ALA A 75 5.02 8.56 -1.02
CA ALA A 75 5.43 8.42 -2.41
C ALA A 75 5.55 9.80 -3.07
N THR A 76 6.32 9.87 -4.16
CA THR A 76 6.30 11.04 -5.03
C THR A 76 4.95 11.13 -5.76
N ILE A 77 4.54 12.33 -6.16
CA ILE A 77 3.31 12.52 -6.94
C ILE A 77 3.37 11.75 -8.28
N GLU A 78 4.54 11.61 -8.87
CA GLU A 78 4.78 10.81 -10.07
C GLU A 78 4.49 9.33 -9.82
N ASP A 79 5.05 8.76 -8.76
CA ASP A 79 4.92 7.32 -8.47
C ASP A 79 3.49 6.95 -8.04
N ILE A 80 2.82 7.79 -7.24
CA ILE A 80 1.47 7.50 -6.71
C ILE A 80 0.36 7.70 -7.77
N LEU A 81 0.60 8.55 -8.78
CA LEU A 81 -0.35 8.79 -9.87
C LEU A 81 -0.14 7.86 -11.08
N ALA A 82 0.77 6.89 -10.98
CA ALA A 82 0.95 5.88 -12.02
C ALA A 82 -0.34 5.09 -12.28
N GLU A 83 -0.53 4.65 -13.53
CA GLU A 83 -1.79 4.08 -14.01
C GLU A 83 -2.17 2.76 -13.31
N ASP A 84 -1.16 2.04 -12.78
CA ASP A 84 -1.29 0.76 -12.09
C ASP A 84 -1.45 0.89 -10.57
N VAL A 85 -1.48 2.12 -10.03
CA VAL A 85 -1.70 2.36 -8.60
C VAL A 85 -3.19 2.40 -8.28
N LEU A 86 -3.62 1.53 -7.36
CA LEU A 86 -5.02 1.37 -6.98
C LEU A 86 -5.26 1.62 -5.49
N ILE A 87 -6.43 2.18 -5.18
CA ILE A 87 -7.11 1.98 -3.91
C ILE A 87 -7.98 0.72 -4.09
N ALA A 88 -7.41 -0.43 -3.74
CA ALA A 88 -8.02 -1.73 -3.97
C ALA A 88 -9.02 -2.10 -2.87
N GLN A 89 -10.13 -2.71 -3.27
CA GLN A 89 -11.20 -3.24 -2.40
C GLN A 89 -11.38 -4.75 -2.55
N ASN A 90 -10.95 -5.30 -3.68
CA ASN A 90 -11.09 -6.70 -4.03
C ASN A 90 -9.72 -7.28 -4.42
N LEU A 91 -9.54 -8.57 -4.11
CA LEU A 91 -8.44 -9.41 -4.55
C LEU A 91 -9.02 -10.73 -5.06
N ASP A 92 -8.64 -11.14 -6.26
CA ASP A 92 -9.07 -12.36 -6.93
C ASP A 92 -10.60 -12.50 -7.02
N GLY A 93 -11.28 -11.38 -7.28
CA GLY A 93 -12.74 -11.30 -7.39
C GLY A 93 -13.50 -11.41 -6.06
N ARG A 94 -12.81 -11.31 -4.92
CA ARG A 94 -13.41 -11.32 -3.58
C ARG A 94 -13.07 -10.04 -2.84
N PRO A 95 -13.94 -9.53 -1.95
CA PRO A 95 -13.59 -8.45 -1.04
C PRO A 95 -12.32 -8.79 -0.26
N LEU A 96 -11.50 -7.78 0.02
CA LEU A 96 -10.30 -7.97 0.83
C LEU A 96 -10.67 -8.56 2.20
N GLY A 97 -9.90 -9.54 2.65
CA GLY A 97 -9.92 -10.00 4.04
C GLY A 97 -9.15 -9.03 4.94
N SER A 98 -9.37 -9.13 6.26
CA SER A 98 -8.66 -8.31 7.26
C SER A 98 -7.14 -8.37 7.05
N ASP A 99 -6.56 -9.55 6.86
CA ASP A 99 -5.10 -9.71 6.73
C ASP A 99 -4.56 -9.15 5.40
N HIS A 100 -5.43 -8.94 4.42
CA HIS A 100 -5.11 -8.30 3.14
C HIS A 100 -5.35 -6.80 3.15
N GLY A 101 -5.77 -6.21 4.27
CA GLY A 101 -5.93 -4.77 4.44
C GLY A 101 -7.35 -4.26 4.21
N ALA A 102 -8.38 -5.07 4.43
CA ALA A 102 -9.77 -4.63 4.34
C ALA A 102 -10.08 -3.38 5.19
N PRO A 103 -11.05 -2.53 4.80
CA PRO A 103 -11.88 -2.64 3.60
C PRO A 103 -11.20 -2.10 2.32
N VAL A 104 -10.13 -1.32 2.48
CA VAL A 104 -9.35 -0.75 1.38
C VAL A 104 -7.86 -0.77 1.69
N ARG A 105 -7.06 -1.02 0.65
CA ARG A 105 -5.61 -0.90 0.71
C ARG A 105 -5.08 -0.10 -0.47
N LEU A 106 -3.90 0.48 -0.30
CA LEU A 106 -3.11 0.96 -1.43
C LEU A 106 -2.37 -0.23 -2.07
N VAL A 107 -2.42 -0.28 -3.40
CA VAL A 107 -1.65 -1.20 -4.24
C VAL A 107 -0.80 -0.35 -5.19
N SER A 108 0.52 -0.53 -5.12
CA SER A 108 1.51 0.12 -5.99
C SER A 108 2.47 -0.97 -6.46
N PRO A 109 2.21 -1.61 -7.61
CA PRO A 109 2.96 -2.79 -8.07
C PRO A 109 4.43 -2.51 -8.35
N SER A 110 4.70 -1.31 -8.87
CA SER A 110 6.06 -0.86 -9.20
C SER A 110 6.91 -0.53 -7.97
N GLN A 111 6.32 -0.52 -6.76
CA GLN A 111 7.02 -0.25 -5.49
C GLN A 111 6.99 -1.44 -4.53
N TYR A 112 8.01 -1.55 -3.68
CA TYR A 112 8.07 -2.59 -2.66
C TYR A 112 6.91 -2.50 -1.67
N GLY A 113 6.61 -3.64 -1.02
CA GLY A 113 5.42 -3.82 -0.19
C GLY A 113 5.22 -2.85 0.97
N TYR A 114 6.24 -2.11 1.40
CA TYR A 114 6.08 -1.05 2.40
C TYR A 114 5.38 0.21 1.86
N PHE A 115 5.32 0.41 0.53
CA PHE A 115 4.45 1.41 -0.09
C PHE A 115 3.00 0.94 -0.26
N ASN A 116 2.72 -0.36 -0.09
CA ASN A 116 1.42 -0.96 -0.34
C ASN A 116 0.61 -1.02 0.98
N ILE A 117 0.15 0.14 1.44
CA ILE A 117 -0.49 0.37 2.74
C ILE A 117 -1.77 -0.46 2.92
N LYS A 118 -1.83 -1.28 3.96
CA LYS A 118 -3.04 -2.00 4.39
C LYS A 118 -3.93 -1.09 5.23
N HIS A 119 -5.24 -1.34 5.21
CA HIS A 119 -6.20 -0.60 6.03
C HIS A 119 -6.08 0.91 5.83
N LEU A 120 -6.03 1.36 4.57
CA LEU A 120 -5.80 2.75 4.21
C LEU A 120 -6.85 3.65 4.88
N SER A 121 -6.39 4.60 5.69
CA SER A 121 -7.25 5.44 6.53
C SER A 121 -7.03 6.92 6.31
N ARG A 122 -5.84 7.34 5.85
CA ARG A 122 -5.53 8.75 5.60
C ARG A 122 -4.64 8.91 4.37
N VAL A 123 -4.94 9.94 3.59
CA VAL A 123 -4.15 10.40 2.45
C VAL A 123 -3.82 11.87 2.69
N GLU A 124 -2.54 12.19 2.78
CA GLU A 124 -2.05 13.55 2.99
C GLU A 124 -1.27 13.99 1.76
N VAL A 125 -1.66 15.11 1.16
CA VAL A 125 -0.93 15.70 0.02
C VAL A 125 0.05 16.75 0.52
N LEU A 126 1.26 16.74 -0.03
CA LEU A 126 2.37 17.55 0.42
C LEU A 126 2.96 18.35 -0.73
N THR A 127 3.31 19.60 -0.48
CA THR A 127 4.01 20.46 -1.45
C THR A 127 5.52 20.26 -1.42
N THR A 128 6.07 19.65 -0.36
CA THR A 128 7.50 19.34 -0.22
C THR A 128 7.70 17.91 0.31
N ALA A 129 8.90 17.37 0.10
CA ALA A 129 9.28 16.08 0.67
C ALA A 129 9.29 16.15 2.21
N PRO A 130 8.82 15.11 2.91
CA PRO A 130 8.86 15.06 4.37
C PRO A 130 10.31 15.04 4.87
N ALA A 131 10.52 15.59 6.07
CA ALA A 131 11.81 15.53 6.73
C ALA A 131 12.19 14.07 7.03
N ILE A 132 13.48 13.76 6.86
CA ILE A 132 14.01 12.42 7.12
C ILE A 132 14.26 12.30 8.61
N THR A 133 13.40 11.57 9.31
CA THR A 133 13.52 11.36 10.77
C THR A 133 14.26 10.06 11.10
N GLU A 134 14.33 9.12 10.16
CA GLU A 134 14.96 7.82 10.35
C GLU A 134 16.48 7.87 10.12
N GLY A 135 17.22 7.18 10.99
CA GLY A 135 18.66 7.02 10.86
C GLY A 135 19.05 6.24 9.59
N PRO A 136 20.25 6.48 9.04
CA PRO A 136 20.69 5.97 7.73
C PRO A 136 20.55 4.45 7.55
N LEU A 137 20.73 3.67 8.62
CA LEU A 137 20.70 2.20 8.57
C LEU A 137 19.30 1.60 8.53
N LEU A 138 18.30 2.28 9.08
CA LEU A 138 16.91 1.81 9.16
C LEU A 138 16.04 2.38 8.05
N ARG A 139 16.59 3.28 7.22
CA ARG A 139 15.84 4.04 6.24
C ARG A 139 15.43 3.19 5.03
N SER A 140 14.12 3.08 4.83
CA SER A 140 13.53 2.57 3.59
C SER A 140 13.89 3.46 2.40
N HIS A 141 14.03 2.89 1.20
CA HIS A 141 14.36 3.72 0.03
C HIS A 141 13.24 4.73 -0.24
N PRO A 142 13.55 6.02 -0.51
CA PRO A 142 12.54 7.07 -0.70
C PRO A 142 11.53 6.81 -1.82
N ARG A 143 11.93 6.06 -2.86
CA ARG A 143 11.06 5.69 -3.98
C ARG A 143 10.67 4.20 -4.01
N GLY A 144 11.48 3.32 -3.43
CA GLY A 144 11.19 1.89 -3.32
C GLY A 144 10.88 1.14 -4.61
N ARG A 145 11.40 1.58 -5.77
CA ARG A 145 11.06 0.97 -7.07
C ARG A 145 11.62 -0.45 -7.17
N VAL A 146 10.76 -1.40 -7.52
CA VAL A 146 11.10 -2.84 -7.57
C VAL A 146 12.18 -3.10 -8.62
N TRP A 147 11.94 -2.61 -9.84
CA TRP A 147 12.79 -2.86 -11.01
C TRP A 147 14.16 -2.20 -10.95
N ALA A 148 14.29 -1.12 -10.17
CA ALA A 148 15.55 -0.46 -9.90
C ALA A 148 16.31 -1.05 -8.70
N GLU A 149 15.81 -2.15 -8.11
CA GLU A 149 16.35 -2.78 -6.89
C GLU A 149 16.51 -1.80 -5.70
N GLU A 150 15.65 -0.79 -5.61
CA GLU A 150 15.67 0.27 -4.60
C GLU A 150 15.13 -0.22 -3.24
N ARG A 151 15.81 -1.17 -2.60
CA ARG A 151 15.34 -1.80 -1.35
C ARG A 151 15.67 -0.99 -0.09
N HIS A 152 16.86 -0.38 -0.07
CA HIS A 152 17.41 0.31 1.09
C HIS A 152 17.98 1.66 0.65
N GLY A 153 17.96 2.65 1.54
CA GLY A 153 18.53 3.95 1.24
C GLY A 153 20.05 3.95 1.02
N LEU A 154 20.79 3.01 1.62
CA LEU A 154 22.26 3.04 1.65
C LEU A 154 22.97 1.71 1.35
N ILE A 155 22.27 0.57 1.42
CA ILE A 155 22.90 -0.75 1.25
C ILE A 155 22.52 -1.34 -0.10
N SER A 156 23.53 -1.63 -0.93
CA SER A 156 23.32 -2.28 -2.23
C SER A 156 22.62 -3.63 -2.07
N GLY A 157 21.61 -3.90 -2.90
CA GLY A 157 20.87 -5.16 -2.90
C GLY A 157 21.75 -6.41 -3.08
N ARG A 158 22.93 -6.29 -3.70
CA ARG A 158 23.90 -7.39 -3.84
C ARG A 158 24.44 -7.88 -2.49
N VAL A 159 24.60 -6.99 -1.52
CA VAL A 159 25.14 -7.31 -0.20
C VAL A 159 24.10 -7.99 0.68
N VAL A 160 22.83 -7.55 0.61
CA VAL A 160 21.77 -8.04 1.50
C VAL A 160 21.05 -9.28 0.96
N ARG A 161 21.09 -9.51 -0.37
CA ARG A 161 20.49 -10.67 -1.04
C ARG A 161 20.78 -12.03 -0.38
N PRO A 162 22.03 -12.41 -0.04
CA PRO A 162 22.30 -13.71 0.58
C PRO A 162 21.65 -13.85 1.96
N PHE A 163 21.61 -12.78 2.76
CA PHE A 163 20.96 -12.77 4.07
C PHE A 163 19.44 -12.86 3.97
N TYR A 164 18.83 -12.09 3.07
CA TYR A 164 17.38 -12.20 2.84
C TYR A 164 16.98 -13.57 2.34
N ARG A 165 17.75 -14.18 1.44
CA ARG A 165 17.45 -15.53 0.92
C ARG A 165 17.33 -16.57 2.03
N ALA A 166 18.15 -16.48 3.08
CA ALA A 166 18.03 -17.33 4.25
C ALA A 166 16.77 -17.05 5.08
N LEU A 167 16.31 -15.80 5.11
CA LEU A 167 15.13 -15.36 5.86
C LEU A 167 13.80 -15.47 5.08
N ILE A 168 13.81 -15.71 3.76
CA ILE A 168 12.58 -15.81 2.94
C ILE A 168 11.62 -16.88 3.47
N ARG A 169 12.11 -18.08 3.79
CA ARG A 169 11.26 -19.19 4.28
C ARG A 169 10.54 -18.84 5.60
N PRO A 170 11.24 -18.39 6.66
CA PRO A 170 10.57 -18.00 7.89
C PRO A 170 9.66 -16.77 7.72
N ILE A 171 10.07 -15.76 6.94
CA ILE A 171 9.24 -14.56 6.71
C ILE A 171 7.98 -14.90 5.92
N ARG A 172 8.06 -15.76 4.90
CA ARG A 172 6.87 -16.20 4.14
C ARG A 172 5.90 -16.95 5.05
N PHE A 173 6.41 -17.82 5.93
CA PHE A 173 5.59 -18.54 6.90
C PHE A 173 4.91 -17.61 7.92
N LEU A 174 5.63 -16.59 8.42
CA LEU A 174 5.05 -15.57 9.31
C LEU A 174 4.03 -14.68 8.58
N SER A 175 4.30 -14.32 7.32
CA SER A 175 3.40 -13.52 6.49
C SER A 175 2.13 -14.29 6.10
N SER A 176 2.20 -15.62 5.95
CA SER A 176 1.04 -16.48 5.70
C SER A 176 0.20 -16.78 6.95
N ARG A 177 0.77 -16.68 8.15
CA ARG A 177 0.05 -16.92 9.41
C ARG A 177 -1.01 -15.88 9.75
N GLY A 178 -0.92 -14.67 9.17
CA GLY A 178 -2.04 -13.73 9.22
C GLY A 178 -3.32 -14.35 8.67
N ALA A 179 -3.23 -15.15 7.60
CA ALA A 179 -4.38 -15.64 6.85
C ALA A 179 -5.12 -16.85 7.49
N SER A 180 -4.52 -17.58 8.44
CA SER A 180 -5.07 -18.87 8.91
C SER A 180 -5.72 -18.85 10.30
N ASP A 181 -5.40 -17.90 11.18
CA ASP A 181 -5.78 -17.99 12.60
C ASP A 181 -7.13 -17.34 12.96
N ARG A 182 -7.96 -16.95 11.98
CA ARG A 182 -9.32 -16.43 12.23
C ARG A 182 -10.47 -17.19 11.57
N HIS A 183 -10.20 -18.36 10.98
CA HIS A 183 -11.24 -19.29 10.51
C HIS A 183 -11.26 -20.58 11.35
N ALA A 184 -11.27 -20.45 12.67
CA ALA A 184 -11.77 -21.55 13.50
C ALA A 184 -13.31 -21.57 13.37
N PRO A 185 -13.93 -22.65 12.85
CA PRO A 185 -15.38 -22.76 12.82
C PRO A 185 -15.92 -22.73 14.25
N GLY A 186 -16.87 -21.83 14.50
CA GLY A 186 -17.60 -21.75 15.75
C GLY A 186 -18.18 -23.11 16.12
N ARG A 187 -17.96 -23.54 17.36
CA ARG A 187 -18.63 -24.71 17.95
C ARG A 187 -20.15 -24.53 17.84
N PRO A 188 -20.90 -25.60 17.53
CA PRO A 188 -22.36 -25.54 17.49
C PRO A 188 -22.92 -25.20 18.87
N SER A 189 -23.82 -24.21 18.91
CA SER A 189 -24.69 -23.94 20.04
C SER A 189 -25.57 -25.18 20.26
N SER A 190 -25.38 -25.85 21.38
CA SER A 190 -26.32 -26.86 21.89
C SER A 190 -27.55 -26.14 22.42
N ALA A 191 -28.71 -26.53 21.90
CA ALA A 191 -30.01 -26.20 22.44
C ALA A 191 -30.14 -26.62 23.92
N ASN A 192 -30.69 -25.71 24.73
CA ASN A 192 -31.69 -25.98 25.77
C ASN A 192 -32.30 -24.65 26.23
#